data_AF-A0A0G4N6M0-F1
#
_entry.id   AF-A0A0G4N6M0-F1
#
_cell.length_a   1.000
_cell.length_b   1.000
_cell.length_c   1.000
_cell.angle_alpha   90.00
_cell.angle_beta   90.00
_cell.angle_gamma   90.00
#
_symmetry.space_group_name_H-M   'P 1'
#
loop_
_entity.id
_entity.type
_entity.pdbx_description
1 polymer ?
#
loop_
_entity_poly.entity_id
_entity_poly.type
_entity_poly.pdbx_seq_one_letter_code
_entity_poly.pdbx_strand_id
1 'polypeptide(L)'
;MLPLAMSMTTAPVACLVDILVFAVDSSRNEATVDLITKTFASILLSSTTDVEFWISLQQYHGIAALIERLVLQEPSPYVRMEIVKAINMRSTDFERAAVTSTTFCEFLWPVLNSLVPRAMDLPQSCNEFFILTQLILKKLLALQSTVVRANELVHDCIIALTGHETSEQLGKPFVEDRLASGLLRLLRCCLKDEQILESCSFAPGLINELFWRHLFPPPRRRTTQPTPRSLLSPPSREMLCETLLDIAKGNQQHRTDLLRQLGKLVIFDTRPGAEPYQYELPMNFDRDQAVRAECGYAGLRNLSNTCYLNSLFTQLFMNTNFRRFMMEAPTAGSNQELLEETQITFAHMQETSQRYVDTSQMVSWIKTYDDTMIDIHNQMDVDEFYNLLFDRWESQMASAGKRNAFRAFYGGQLVQQVRSKECDHISERLEPFSAIQCDIKGKTTLLDSLRDYVDGEIMEGKTSINARLATATSML
;
A
#
# COMPACT_ATOMS: atom_id res chain seq x y z
N MET A 1 6.17 -69.35 -25.47
CA MET A 1 5.66 -68.27 -26.35
C MET A 1 4.44 -67.67 -25.69
N LEU A 2 4.58 -66.49 -25.11
CA LEU A 2 3.50 -65.60 -24.68
C LEU A 2 4.05 -64.19 -24.95
N PRO A 3 3.35 -63.32 -25.70
CA PRO A 3 3.97 -62.13 -26.26
C PRO A 3 4.13 -61.07 -25.17
N LEU A 4 5.38 -60.68 -24.90
CA LEU A 4 5.75 -59.40 -24.33
C LEU A 4 5.44 -58.31 -25.37
N ALA A 5 4.19 -57.88 -25.41
CA ALA A 5 3.76 -56.70 -26.16
C ALA A 5 2.59 -56.04 -25.41
N MET A 6 2.80 -55.69 -24.14
CA MET A 6 2.00 -54.62 -23.55
C MET A 6 2.62 -53.32 -24.02
N SER A 7 2.04 -52.78 -25.09
CA SER A 7 2.07 -51.33 -25.36
C SER A 7 1.85 -50.62 -24.03
N MET A 8 2.84 -49.83 -23.59
CA MET A 8 2.61 -48.84 -22.54
C MET A 8 1.69 -47.80 -23.14
N THR A 9 0.39 -48.09 -23.08
CA THR A 9 -0.67 -47.15 -23.41
C THR A 9 -0.47 -45.93 -22.52
N THR A 10 -0.29 -44.79 -23.15
CA THR A 10 -0.30 -43.49 -22.48
C THR A 10 -1.52 -43.44 -21.56
N ALA A 11 -1.33 -43.00 -20.31
CA ALA A 11 -2.43 -42.90 -19.35
C ALA A 11 -3.57 -42.08 -20.00
N PRO A 12 -4.83 -42.53 -19.94
CA PRO A 12 -5.92 -41.83 -20.60
C PRO A 12 -6.02 -40.41 -20.04
N VAL A 13 -6.18 -39.42 -20.91
CA VAL A 13 -6.27 -37.99 -20.55
C VAL A 13 -7.17 -37.76 -19.34
N ALA A 14 -8.33 -38.42 -19.30
CA ALA A 14 -9.29 -38.35 -18.21
C ALA A 14 -8.65 -38.68 -16.85
N CYS A 15 -7.84 -39.74 -16.75
CA CYS A 15 -7.22 -40.16 -15.49
C CYS A 15 -6.24 -39.10 -14.95
N LEU A 16 -5.38 -38.55 -15.81
CA LEU A 16 -4.43 -37.51 -15.39
C LEU A 16 -5.15 -36.22 -15.01
N VAL A 17 -6.21 -35.85 -15.76
CA VAL A 17 -7.02 -34.68 -15.43
C VAL A 17 -7.78 -34.88 -14.12
N ASP A 18 -8.33 -36.06 -13.85
CA ASP A 18 -9.03 -36.38 -12.59
C ASP A 18 -8.08 -36.30 -11.39
N ILE A 19 -6.85 -36.82 -11.52
CA ILE A 19 -5.81 -36.68 -10.49
C ILE A 19 -5.50 -35.20 -10.22
N LEU A 20 -5.38 -34.41 -11.28
CA LEU A 20 -5.09 -32.99 -11.16
C LEU A 20 -6.26 -32.22 -10.52
N VAL A 21 -7.50 -32.49 -10.93
CA VAL A 21 -8.70 -31.89 -10.31
C VAL A 21 -8.77 -32.24 -8.84
N PHE A 22 -8.59 -33.51 -8.48
CA PHE A 22 -8.52 -33.95 -7.09
C PHE A 22 -7.45 -33.21 -6.29
N ALA A 23 -6.25 -33.05 -6.86
CA ALA A 23 -5.16 -32.34 -6.21
C ALA A 23 -5.47 -30.84 -6.01
N VAL A 24 -6.08 -30.19 -7.02
CA VAL A 24 -6.49 -28.78 -6.92
C VAL A 24 -7.58 -28.60 -5.87
N ASP A 25 -8.54 -29.53 -5.75
CA ASP A 25 -9.63 -29.49 -4.77
C ASP A 25 -9.20 -29.88 -3.34
N SER A 26 -8.04 -30.51 -3.18
CA SER A 26 -7.52 -30.96 -1.89
C SER A 26 -6.93 -29.82 -1.05
N SER A 27 -6.93 -30.01 0.28
CA SER A 27 -6.31 -29.09 1.23
C SER A 27 -4.81 -28.89 0.91
N ARG A 28 -4.36 -27.64 0.90
CA ARG A 28 -2.98 -27.31 0.52
C ARG A 28 -1.96 -27.78 1.55
N ASN A 29 -1.02 -28.60 1.08
CA ASN A 29 0.21 -29.03 1.75
C ASN A 29 1.30 -29.27 0.68
N GLU A 30 2.53 -29.53 1.12
CA GLU A 30 3.69 -29.74 0.22
C GLU A 30 3.42 -30.85 -0.82
N ALA A 31 2.84 -31.98 -0.41
CA ALA A 31 2.54 -33.10 -1.31
C ALA A 31 1.48 -32.74 -2.37
N THR A 32 0.43 -31.99 -2.01
CA THR A 32 -0.60 -31.55 -2.97
C THR A 32 -0.06 -30.51 -3.95
N VAL A 33 0.80 -29.59 -3.50
CA VAL A 33 1.47 -28.62 -4.38
C VAL A 33 2.31 -29.34 -5.43
N ASP A 34 3.11 -30.31 -4.98
CA ASP A 34 3.99 -31.10 -5.84
C ASP A 34 3.18 -32.01 -6.79
N LEU A 35 2.05 -32.54 -6.33
CA LEU A 35 1.13 -33.32 -7.16
C LEU A 35 0.48 -32.46 -8.25
N ILE A 36 0.05 -31.22 -7.94
CA ILE A 36 -0.52 -30.29 -8.94
C ILE A 36 0.51 -29.98 -10.02
N THR A 37 1.70 -29.54 -9.64
CA THR A 37 2.73 -29.09 -10.58
C THR A 37 3.24 -30.24 -11.45
N LYS A 38 3.53 -31.40 -10.86
CA LYS A 38 4.00 -32.59 -11.59
C LYS A 38 2.93 -33.17 -12.50
N THR A 39 1.69 -33.30 -12.02
CA THR A 39 0.61 -33.88 -12.84
C THR A 39 0.31 -32.98 -14.04
N PHE A 40 0.24 -31.66 -13.84
CA PHE A 40 0.05 -30.73 -14.95
C PHE A 40 1.21 -30.74 -15.94
N ALA A 41 2.46 -30.75 -15.46
CA ALA A 41 3.63 -30.89 -16.34
C ALA A 41 3.64 -32.22 -17.11
N SER A 42 3.19 -33.32 -16.50
CA SER A 42 3.01 -34.61 -17.16
C SER A 42 1.94 -34.57 -18.25
N ILE A 43 0.78 -33.94 -17.99
CA ILE A 43 -0.26 -33.74 -19.02
C ILE A 43 0.32 -33.00 -20.22
N LEU A 44 1.02 -31.90 -19.99
CA LEU A 44 1.64 -31.10 -21.04
C LEU A 44 2.78 -31.82 -21.78
N LEU A 45 3.56 -32.65 -21.09
CA LEU A 45 4.59 -33.48 -21.72
C LEU A 45 3.95 -34.55 -22.63
N SER A 46 2.98 -35.30 -22.11
CA SER A 46 2.24 -36.30 -22.86
C SER A 46 1.57 -35.70 -24.09
N SER A 47 1.00 -34.50 -23.96
CA SER A 47 0.34 -33.78 -25.06
C SER A 47 1.27 -33.34 -26.18
N THR A 48 2.59 -33.29 -25.95
CA THR A 48 3.58 -32.95 -26.99
C THR A 48 4.31 -34.15 -27.54
N THR A 49 4.27 -35.30 -26.83
CA THR A 49 4.98 -36.53 -27.22
C THR A 49 4.05 -37.52 -27.93
N ASP A 50 2.75 -37.50 -27.64
CA ASP A 50 1.75 -38.42 -28.21
C ASP A 50 0.61 -37.65 -28.90
N VAL A 51 0.40 -37.92 -30.20
CA VAL A 51 -0.62 -37.28 -31.04
C VAL A 51 -2.04 -37.71 -30.62
N GLU A 52 -2.25 -38.96 -30.22
CA GLU A 52 -3.57 -39.44 -29.79
C GLU A 52 -3.97 -38.80 -28.46
N PHE A 53 -3.00 -38.66 -27.54
CA PHE A 53 -3.19 -37.92 -26.29
C PHE A 53 -3.51 -36.44 -26.56
N TRP A 54 -2.80 -35.80 -27.49
CA TRP A 54 -3.06 -34.42 -27.90
C TRP A 54 -4.50 -34.25 -28.40
N ILE A 55 -4.94 -35.08 -29.35
CA ILE A 55 -6.31 -35.02 -29.90
C ILE A 55 -7.34 -35.21 -28.78
N SER A 56 -7.11 -36.17 -27.88
CA SER A 56 -7.98 -36.42 -26.73
C SER A 56 -8.04 -35.23 -25.77
N LEU A 57 -6.91 -34.55 -25.53
CA LEU A 57 -6.84 -33.36 -24.68
C LEU A 57 -7.59 -32.17 -25.30
N GLN A 58 -7.48 -31.97 -26.61
CA GLN A 58 -8.20 -30.91 -27.32
C GLN A 58 -9.73 -31.06 -27.22
N GLN A 59 -10.21 -32.31 -27.16
CA GLN A 59 -11.64 -32.63 -27.06
C GLN A 59 -12.16 -32.62 -25.61
N TYR A 60 -11.27 -32.47 -24.62
CA TYR A 60 -11.67 -32.49 -23.22
C TYR A 60 -12.36 -31.18 -22.81
N HIS A 61 -13.68 -31.23 -22.58
CA HIS A 61 -14.52 -30.06 -22.30
C HIS A 61 -14.08 -29.19 -21.10
N GLY A 62 -13.38 -29.77 -20.12
CA GLY A 62 -12.99 -29.06 -18.88
C GLY A 62 -11.62 -28.37 -18.92
N ILE A 63 -10.86 -28.46 -20.02
CA ILE A 63 -9.45 -28.02 -20.03
C ILE A 63 -9.30 -26.51 -19.86
N ALA A 64 -10.19 -25.71 -20.47
CA ALA A 64 -10.18 -24.26 -20.35
C ALA A 64 -10.44 -23.80 -18.90
N ALA A 65 -11.45 -24.39 -18.26
CA ALA A 65 -11.77 -24.13 -16.86
C ALA A 65 -10.63 -24.55 -15.93
N LEU A 66 -9.96 -25.66 -16.23
CA LEU A 66 -8.80 -26.10 -15.45
C LEU A 66 -7.61 -25.13 -15.58
N ILE A 67 -7.35 -24.61 -16.78
CA ILE A 67 -6.32 -23.58 -17.00
C ILE A 67 -6.68 -22.29 -16.25
N GLU A 68 -7.94 -21.83 -16.28
CA GLU A 68 -8.39 -20.69 -15.47
C GLU A 68 -8.11 -20.93 -13.99
N ARG A 69 -8.49 -22.10 -13.48
CA ARG A 69 -8.26 -22.48 -12.07
C ARG A 69 -6.78 -22.42 -11.71
N LEU A 70 -5.91 -22.97 -12.54
CA LEU A 70 -4.48 -23.09 -12.25
C LEU A 70 -3.70 -21.77 -12.42
N VAL A 71 -4.11 -20.92 -13.36
CA VAL A 71 -3.35 -19.72 -13.74
C VAL A 71 -3.91 -18.44 -13.14
N LEU A 72 -5.21 -18.41 -12.78
CA LEU A 72 -5.87 -17.23 -12.18
C LEU A 72 -6.40 -17.47 -10.76
N GLN A 73 -7.07 -18.60 -10.51
CA GLN A 73 -7.79 -18.82 -9.25
C GLN A 73 -6.96 -19.51 -8.17
N GLU A 74 -5.86 -20.17 -8.56
CA GLU A 74 -4.99 -20.89 -7.63
C GLU A 74 -4.40 -19.92 -6.59
N PRO A 75 -4.64 -20.12 -5.28
CA PRO A 75 -4.20 -19.18 -4.25
C PRO A 75 -2.68 -19.07 -4.15
N SER A 76 -1.95 -20.17 -4.40
CA SER A 76 -0.49 -20.19 -4.28
C SER A 76 0.20 -19.51 -5.47
N PRO A 77 0.91 -18.37 -5.28
CA PRO A 77 1.67 -17.74 -6.35
C PRO A 77 2.79 -18.65 -6.87
N TYR A 78 3.36 -19.49 -5.99
CA TYR A 78 4.35 -20.48 -6.38
C TYR A 78 3.78 -21.50 -7.37
N VAL A 79 2.59 -22.05 -7.10
CA VAL A 79 1.94 -22.99 -8.02
C VAL A 79 1.66 -22.31 -9.36
N ARG A 80 1.06 -21.11 -9.35
CA ARG A 80 0.80 -20.35 -10.60
C ARG A 80 2.07 -20.16 -11.41
N MET A 81 3.18 -19.80 -10.77
CA MET A 81 4.48 -19.65 -11.41
C MET A 81 4.98 -20.96 -12.04
N GLU A 82 4.89 -22.09 -11.34
CA GLU A 82 5.31 -23.40 -11.88
C GLU A 82 4.41 -23.86 -13.05
N ILE A 83 3.11 -23.60 -12.98
CA ILE A 83 2.17 -23.84 -14.08
C ILE A 83 2.57 -23.01 -15.32
N VAL A 84 2.85 -21.72 -15.14
CA VAL A 84 3.31 -20.85 -16.24
C VAL A 84 4.64 -21.33 -16.82
N LYS A 85 5.59 -21.77 -15.97
CA LYS A 85 6.86 -22.36 -16.44
C LYS A 85 6.63 -23.62 -17.26
N ALA A 86 5.76 -24.52 -16.80
CA ALA A 86 5.45 -25.77 -17.50
C ALA A 86 4.84 -25.52 -18.88
N ILE A 87 3.93 -24.54 -19.00
CA ILE A 87 3.36 -24.12 -20.29
C ILE A 87 4.43 -23.51 -21.19
N ASN A 88 5.23 -22.58 -20.66
CA ASN A 88 6.29 -21.94 -21.43
C ASN A 88 7.32 -22.94 -21.97
N MET A 89 7.65 -23.99 -21.20
CA MET A 89 8.48 -25.13 -21.63
C MET A 89 7.86 -25.99 -22.74
N ARG A 90 6.62 -25.76 -23.17
CA ARG A 90 6.02 -26.39 -24.36
C ARG A 90 5.75 -25.39 -25.47
N SER A 91 5.80 -24.11 -25.14
CA SER A 91 5.68 -23.00 -26.08
C SER A 91 6.99 -22.65 -26.79
N THR A 92 8.13 -23.23 -26.40
CA THR A 92 9.40 -23.12 -27.16
C THR A 92 9.65 -24.39 -27.99
N ASP A 93 10.43 -24.30 -29.06
CA ASP A 93 10.74 -25.46 -29.89
C ASP A 93 11.69 -26.44 -29.18
N PHE A 94 11.40 -27.74 -29.32
CA PHE A 94 12.25 -28.83 -28.81
C PHE A 94 12.39 -29.92 -29.86
N GLU A 95 13.54 -30.59 -29.86
CA GLU A 95 13.78 -31.72 -30.73
C GLU A 95 12.84 -32.89 -30.41
N ARG A 96 12.27 -33.52 -31.45
CA ARG A 96 11.45 -34.75 -31.40
C ARG A 96 10.05 -34.63 -30.75
N ALA A 97 9.44 -33.46 -30.75
CA ALA A 97 8.02 -33.32 -30.37
C ALA A 97 7.09 -33.80 -31.50
N ALA A 98 6.03 -34.53 -31.14
CA ALA A 98 4.98 -34.96 -32.06
C ALA A 98 4.01 -33.83 -32.41
N VAL A 99 3.85 -32.86 -31.51
CA VAL A 99 3.05 -31.64 -31.71
C VAL A 99 4.00 -30.44 -31.72
N THR A 100 3.86 -29.57 -32.73
CA THR A 100 4.71 -28.38 -32.81
C THR A 100 4.37 -27.37 -31.73
N SER A 101 5.37 -26.62 -31.29
CA SER A 101 5.17 -25.53 -30.32
C SER A 101 4.22 -24.44 -30.85
N THR A 102 4.07 -24.29 -32.17
CA THR A 102 3.10 -23.39 -32.82
C THR A 102 1.67 -23.90 -32.63
N THR A 103 1.41 -25.15 -33.00
CA THR A 103 0.10 -25.79 -32.83
C THR A 103 -0.34 -25.76 -31.36
N PHE A 104 0.59 -25.97 -30.43
CA PHE A 104 0.33 -25.86 -29.00
C PHE A 104 -0.12 -24.44 -28.59
N CYS A 105 0.61 -23.40 -29.02
CA CYS A 105 0.26 -22.02 -28.73
C CYS A 105 -1.08 -21.60 -29.37
N GLU A 106 -1.37 -22.05 -30.59
CA GLU A 106 -2.63 -21.77 -31.30
C GLU A 106 -3.83 -22.41 -30.60
N PHE A 107 -3.67 -23.59 -30.03
CA PHE A 107 -4.70 -24.22 -29.19
C PHE A 107 -4.92 -23.47 -27.87
N LEU A 108 -3.84 -23.02 -27.22
CA LEU A 108 -3.92 -22.36 -25.92
C LEU A 108 -4.45 -20.93 -26.01
N TRP A 109 -4.18 -20.23 -27.11
CA TRP A 109 -4.50 -18.81 -27.24
C TRP A 109 -5.98 -18.46 -27.06
N PRO A 110 -6.96 -19.14 -27.69
CA PRO A 110 -8.37 -18.86 -27.47
C PRO A 110 -8.78 -18.97 -25.99
N VAL A 111 -8.21 -19.93 -25.26
CA VAL A 111 -8.42 -20.08 -23.82
C VAL A 111 -7.89 -18.85 -23.10
N LEU A 112 -6.61 -18.50 -23.26
CA LEU A 112 -6.01 -17.35 -22.57
C LEU A 112 -6.73 -16.03 -22.91
N ASN A 113 -7.08 -15.82 -24.18
CA ASN A 113 -7.79 -14.63 -24.62
C ASN A 113 -9.16 -14.50 -23.94
N SER A 114 -9.89 -15.62 -23.79
CA SER A 114 -11.19 -15.63 -23.08
C SER A 114 -11.08 -15.31 -21.58
N LEU A 115 -9.89 -15.47 -21.00
CA LEU A 115 -9.62 -15.21 -19.58
C LEU A 115 -9.17 -13.77 -19.29
N VAL A 116 -8.87 -12.95 -20.31
CA VAL A 116 -8.49 -11.55 -20.12
C VAL A 116 -9.57 -10.76 -19.37
N PRO A 117 -10.88 -10.85 -19.71
CA PRO A 117 -11.93 -10.21 -18.92
C PRO A 117 -12.04 -10.79 -17.50
N ARG A 118 -11.84 -12.10 -17.34
CA ARG A 118 -11.88 -12.78 -16.02
C ARG A 118 -10.78 -12.31 -15.08
N ALA A 119 -9.63 -11.92 -15.62
CA ALA A 119 -8.53 -11.36 -14.83
C ALA A 119 -8.92 -10.02 -14.15
N MET A 120 -9.92 -9.30 -14.66
CA MET A 120 -10.44 -8.08 -14.04
C MET A 120 -11.12 -8.34 -12.69
N ASP A 121 -11.73 -9.52 -12.53
CA ASP A 121 -12.37 -9.94 -11.27
C ASP A 121 -11.33 -10.37 -10.21
N LEU A 122 -10.09 -10.63 -10.62
CA LEU A 122 -9.03 -11.21 -9.80
C LEU A 122 -7.69 -10.43 -9.90
N PRO A 123 -7.66 -9.12 -9.62
CA PRO A 123 -6.47 -8.28 -9.84
C PRO A 123 -5.25 -8.66 -8.98
N GLN A 124 -5.45 -9.38 -7.87
CA GLN A 124 -4.36 -9.79 -6.96
C GLN A 124 -3.58 -11.01 -7.47
N SER A 125 -4.20 -11.88 -8.28
CA SER A 125 -3.61 -13.14 -8.78
C SER A 125 -3.35 -13.16 -10.29
N CYS A 126 -3.66 -12.07 -11.00
CA CYS A 126 -3.57 -12.03 -12.47
C CYS A 126 -2.15 -11.88 -13.05
N ASN A 127 -1.13 -11.67 -12.23
CA ASN A 127 0.23 -11.37 -12.72
C ASN A 127 0.82 -12.52 -13.54
N GLU A 128 0.80 -13.75 -13.01
CA GLU A 128 1.33 -14.93 -13.70
C GLU A 128 0.57 -15.20 -15.01
N PHE A 129 -0.75 -15.00 -15.00
CA PHE A 129 -1.61 -15.06 -16.19
C PHE A 129 -1.15 -14.08 -17.29
N PHE A 130 -0.94 -12.81 -16.96
CA PHE A 130 -0.53 -11.82 -17.96
C PHE A 130 0.89 -12.07 -18.47
N ILE A 131 1.81 -12.58 -17.63
CA ILE A 131 3.14 -13.01 -18.07
C ILE A 131 3.03 -14.12 -19.11
N LEU A 132 2.25 -15.17 -18.84
CA LEU A 132 2.02 -16.26 -19.78
C LEU A 132 1.38 -15.76 -21.07
N THR A 133 0.30 -15.00 -20.95
CA THR A 133 -0.46 -14.48 -22.09
C THR A 133 0.41 -13.61 -22.99
N GLN A 134 1.28 -12.78 -22.39
CA GLN A 134 2.25 -11.98 -23.13
C GLN A 134 3.26 -12.84 -23.89
N LEU A 135 3.77 -13.91 -23.28
CA LEU A 135 4.74 -14.82 -23.92
C LEU A 135 4.12 -15.51 -25.15
N ILE A 136 2.92 -16.06 -24.99
CA ILE A 136 2.19 -16.72 -26.08
C ILE A 136 1.84 -15.72 -27.19
N LEU A 137 1.33 -14.54 -26.83
CA LEU A 137 0.97 -13.48 -27.77
C LEU A 137 2.16 -13.06 -28.62
N LYS A 138 3.32 -12.76 -28.00
CA LYS A 138 4.53 -12.36 -28.72
C LYS A 138 4.95 -13.39 -29.77
N LYS A 139 4.90 -14.68 -29.41
CA LYS A 139 5.25 -15.76 -30.32
C LYS A 139 4.26 -15.84 -31.48
N LEU A 140 2.96 -15.82 -31.21
CA LEU A 140 1.94 -15.94 -32.25
C LEU A 140 1.92 -14.74 -33.20
N LEU A 141 2.16 -13.53 -32.70
CA LEU A 141 2.34 -12.34 -33.53
C LEU A 141 3.57 -12.46 -34.43
N ALA A 142 4.71 -12.93 -33.91
CA ALA A 142 5.92 -13.14 -34.72
C ALA A 142 5.72 -14.20 -35.82
N LEU A 143 4.82 -15.16 -35.60
CA LEU A 143 4.43 -16.18 -36.58
C LEU A 143 3.28 -15.74 -37.50
N GLN A 144 2.73 -14.53 -37.31
CA GLN A 144 1.55 -14.03 -38.02
C GLN A 144 0.35 -15.00 -37.97
N SER A 145 0.16 -15.68 -36.83
CA SER A 145 -0.92 -16.65 -36.67
C SER A 145 -2.29 -15.97 -36.72
N THR A 146 -3.20 -16.55 -37.51
CA THR A 146 -4.56 -16.02 -37.73
C THR A 146 -5.48 -16.17 -36.52
N VAL A 147 -5.10 -16.99 -35.54
CA VAL A 147 -5.88 -17.19 -34.30
C VAL A 147 -5.84 -15.94 -33.41
N VAL A 148 -4.81 -15.09 -33.58
CA VAL A 148 -4.69 -13.83 -32.85
C VAL A 148 -5.49 -12.74 -33.56
N ARG A 149 -6.70 -12.47 -33.04
CA ARG A 149 -7.51 -11.30 -33.43
C ARG A 149 -7.00 -10.05 -32.71
N ALA A 150 -5.84 -9.54 -33.14
CA ALA A 150 -5.12 -8.48 -32.44
C ALA A 150 -5.94 -7.20 -32.25
N ASN A 151 -6.75 -6.80 -33.24
CA ASN A 151 -7.56 -5.57 -33.16
C ASN A 151 -8.63 -5.67 -32.07
N GLU A 152 -9.24 -6.85 -31.91
CA GLU A 152 -10.21 -7.10 -30.85
C GLU A 152 -9.54 -7.12 -29.49
N LEU A 153 -8.38 -7.78 -29.36
CA LEU A 153 -7.62 -7.76 -28.12
C LEU A 153 -7.21 -6.34 -27.70
N VAL A 154 -6.77 -5.52 -28.66
CA VAL A 154 -6.44 -4.10 -28.41
C VAL A 154 -7.67 -3.35 -27.92
N HIS A 155 -8.81 -3.53 -28.58
CA HIS A 155 -10.07 -2.91 -28.19
C HIS A 155 -10.49 -3.31 -26.77
N ASP A 156 -10.47 -4.62 -26.48
CA ASP A 156 -10.84 -5.17 -25.18
C ASP A 156 -9.91 -4.68 -24.06
N CYS A 157 -8.59 -4.63 -24.32
CA CYS A 157 -7.63 -4.12 -23.34
C CYS A 157 -7.82 -2.62 -23.08
N ILE A 158 -8.17 -1.83 -24.10
CA ILE A 158 -8.48 -0.41 -23.94
C ILE A 158 -9.76 -0.22 -23.13
N ILE A 159 -10.81 -0.99 -23.41
CA ILE A 159 -12.05 -0.97 -22.63
C ILE A 159 -11.77 -1.34 -21.17
N ALA A 160 -10.99 -2.39 -20.95
CA ALA A 160 -10.62 -2.83 -19.60
C ALA A 160 -9.81 -1.76 -18.85
N LEU A 161 -8.81 -1.14 -19.48
CA LEU A 161 -8.04 -0.07 -18.86
C LEU A 161 -8.89 1.17 -18.58
N THR A 162 -9.69 1.62 -19.54
CA THR A 162 -10.59 2.78 -19.34
C THR A 162 -11.62 2.51 -18.24
N GLY A 163 -12.10 1.28 -18.07
CA GLY A 163 -12.97 0.89 -16.97
C GLY A 163 -12.28 0.72 -15.60
N HIS A 164 -10.95 0.64 -15.56
CA HIS A 164 -10.19 0.28 -14.36
C HIS A 164 -9.82 1.50 -13.50
N GLU A 165 -9.96 1.37 -12.18
CA GLU A 165 -9.44 2.34 -11.23
C GLU A 165 -8.09 1.87 -10.71
N THR A 166 -7.03 2.65 -10.96
CA THR A 166 -5.67 2.27 -10.56
C THR A 166 -5.57 1.97 -9.06
N SER A 167 -4.91 0.88 -8.70
CA SER A 167 -4.82 0.43 -7.30
C SER A 167 -3.63 1.01 -6.53
N GLU A 168 -2.64 1.57 -7.22
CA GLU A 168 -1.40 2.09 -6.62
C GLU A 168 -1.64 3.31 -5.72
N GLN A 169 -0.95 3.36 -4.58
CA GLN A 169 -1.14 4.38 -3.54
C GLN A 169 0.19 5.00 -3.12
N LEU A 170 0.23 6.33 -3.06
CA LEU A 170 1.36 7.08 -2.51
C LEU A 170 1.43 6.93 -0.99
N GLY A 171 2.64 6.80 -0.46
CA GLY A 171 2.88 6.76 0.99
C GLY A 171 2.40 5.49 1.69
N LYS A 172 2.21 4.39 0.97
CA LYS A 172 2.03 3.05 1.55
C LYS A 172 3.09 2.12 0.98
N PRO A 173 3.30 0.92 1.55
CA PRO A 173 4.13 -0.09 0.90
C PRO A 173 3.70 -0.23 -0.56
N PHE A 174 4.65 -0.06 -1.47
CA PHE A 174 4.34 -0.01 -2.88
C PHE A 174 3.86 -1.39 -3.36
N VAL A 175 2.67 -1.42 -3.93
CA VAL A 175 2.10 -2.61 -4.56
C VAL A 175 1.69 -2.23 -5.97
N GLU A 176 2.39 -2.78 -6.97
CA GLU A 176 2.11 -2.53 -8.38
C GLU A 176 0.68 -2.93 -8.75
N ASP A 177 0.04 -2.14 -9.61
CA ASP A 177 -1.21 -2.49 -10.25
C ASP A 177 -0.98 -3.58 -11.33
N ARG A 178 -1.06 -4.84 -10.90
CA ARG A 178 -0.80 -6.02 -11.73
C ARG A 178 -1.77 -6.14 -12.91
N LEU A 179 -3.01 -5.68 -12.74
CA LEU A 179 -4.02 -5.71 -13.81
C LEU A 179 -3.69 -4.66 -14.87
N ALA A 180 -3.46 -3.42 -14.48
CA ALA A 180 -3.09 -2.35 -15.41
C ALA A 180 -1.75 -2.67 -16.12
N SER A 181 -0.74 -3.11 -15.37
CA SER A 181 0.56 -3.53 -15.91
C SER A 181 0.40 -4.67 -16.93
N GLY A 182 -0.44 -5.67 -16.62
CA GLY A 182 -0.74 -6.79 -17.51
C GLY A 182 -1.43 -6.37 -18.81
N LEU A 183 -2.49 -5.56 -18.73
CA LEU A 183 -3.20 -5.04 -19.90
C LEU A 183 -2.30 -4.17 -20.78
N LEU A 184 -1.48 -3.30 -20.17
CA LEU A 184 -0.49 -2.49 -20.89
C LEU A 184 0.54 -3.36 -21.60
N ARG A 185 1.01 -4.44 -20.98
CA ARG A 185 1.94 -5.38 -21.63
C ARG A 185 1.34 -6.02 -22.87
N LEU A 186 0.06 -6.40 -22.84
CA LEU A 186 -0.63 -6.96 -24.01
C LEU A 186 -0.78 -5.90 -25.11
N LEU A 187 -1.25 -4.69 -24.76
CA LEU A 187 -1.34 -3.57 -25.70
C LEU A 187 0.00 -3.25 -26.37
N ARG A 188 1.08 -3.14 -25.59
CA ARG A 188 2.43 -2.90 -26.12
C ARG A 188 2.91 -4.02 -27.03
N CYS A 189 2.46 -5.27 -26.85
CA CYS A 189 2.83 -6.34 -27.77
C CYS A 189 2.16 -6.18 -29.14
N CYS A 190 0.89 -5.79 -29.17
CA CYS A 190 0.15 -5.57 -30.41
C CYS A 190 0.55 -4.27 -31.12
N LEU A 191 0.59 -3.14 -30.39
CA LEU A 191 0.76 -1.81 -30.98
C LEU A 191 2.19 -1.47 -31.42
N LYS A 192 3.17 -2.33 -31.10
CA LYS A 192 4.52 -2.24 -31.66
C LYS A 192 4.58 -2.62 -33.14
N ASP A 193 3.58 -3.35 -33.63
CA ASP A 193 3.43 -3.68 -35.04
C ASP A 193 2.65 -2.56 -35.75
N GLU A 194 3.28 -1.92 -36.73
CA GLU A 194 2.68 -0.81 -37.48
C GLU A 194 1.42 -1.25 -38.25
N GLN A 195 1.36 -2.49 -38.76
CA GLN A 195 0.19 -2.99 -39.49
C GLN A 195 -1.03 -3.13 -38.58
N ILE A 196 -0.80 -3.64 -37.36
CA ILE A 196 -1.86 -3.76 -36.36
C ILE A 196 -2.34 -2.38 -35.93
N LEU A 197 -1.39 -1.47 -35.64
CA LEU A 197 -1.70 -0.09 -35.25
C LEU A 197 -2.54 0.63 -36.29
N GLU A 198 -2.18 0.55 -37.57
CA GLU A 198 -2.92 1.18 -38.68
C GLU A 198 -4.33 0.59 -38.87
N SER A 199 -4.50 -0.70 -38.57
CA SER A 199 -5.78 -1.38 -38.70
C SER A 199 -6.73 -1.15 -37.51
N CYS A 200 -6.23 -0.62 -36.39
CA CYS A 200 -7.02 -0.33 -35.21
C CYS A 200 -7.80 0.99 -35.35
N SER A 201 -9.05 1.01 -34.87
CA SER A 201 -9.83 2.23 -34.72
C SER A 201 -9.93 2.63 -33.26
N PHE A 202 -9.44 3.81 -32.92
CA PHE A 202 -9.47 4.35 -31.56
C PHE A 202 -10.53 5.42 -31.42
N ALA A 203 -11.30 5.36 -30.34
CA ALA A 203 -12.35 6.33 -30.05
C ALA A 203 -11.78 7.77 -29.94
N PRO A 204 -12.52 8.80 -30.38
CA PRO A 204 -12.18 10.18 -30.09
C PRO A 204 -12.11 10.40 -28.57
N GLY A 205 -11.09 11.11 -28.09
CA GLY A 205 -10.91 11.37 -26.66
C GLY A 205 -10.24 10.25 -25.84
N LEU A 206 -9.92 9.09 -26.44
CA LEU A 206 -9.20 8.00 -25.75
C LEU A 206 -7.92 8.48 -25.06
N ILE A 207 -7.12 9.31 -25.75
CA ILE A 207 -5.89 9.89 -25.20
C ILE A 207 -6.19 10.67 -23.92
N ASN A 208 -7.24 11.50 -23.93
CA ASN A 208 -7.65 12.27 -22.76
C ASN A 208 -8.05 11.37 -21.60
N GLU A 209 -8.83 10.33 -21.88
CA GLU A 209 -9.32 9.40 -20.87
C GLU A 209 -8.16 8.66 -20.19
N LEU A 210 -7.28 8.01 -20.96
CA LEU A 210 -6.15 7.26 -20.39
C LEU A 210 -5.13 8.17 -19.68
N PHE A 211 -4.83 9.34 -20.27
CA PHE A 211 -3.85 10.29 -19.73
C PHE A 211 -4.28 10.83 -18.35
N TRP A 212 -5.51 11.32 -18.24
CA TRP A 212 -6.03 11.85 -16.97
C TRP A 212 -6.56 10.76 -16.04
N ARG A 213 -6.88 9.54 -16.49
CA ARG A 213 -7.28 8.48 -15.57
C ARG A 213 -6.08 7.85 -14.86
N HIS A 214 -5.01 7.54 -15.59
CA HIS A 214 -3.93 6.70 -15.06
C HIS A 214 -2.59 7.42 -14.85
N LEU A 215 -2.27 8.48 -15.62
CA LEU A 215 -0.97 9.14 -15.49
C LEU A 215 -1.02 10.36 -14.58
N PHE A 216 -2.00 11.24 -14.81
CA PHE A 216 -2.08 12.57 -14.23
C PHE A 216 -3.51 12.91 -13.82
N PRO A 217 -4.12 12.23 -12.85
CA PRO A 217 -5.48 12.53 -12.47
C PRO A 217 -5.65 13.94 -11.94
N PRO A 218 -6.76 14.62 -12.29
CA PRO A 218 -6.96 16.00 -11.90
C PRO A 218 -7.06 16.10 -10.37
N PRO A 219 -6.63 17.23 -9.78
CA PRO A 219 -6.74 17.43 -8.35
C PRO A 219 -8.21 17.34 -7.91
N ARG A 220 -8.42 16.83 -6.70
CA ARG A 220 -9.77 16.76 -6.11
C ARG A 220 -10.38 18.16 -6.08
N ARG A 221 -11.65 18.26 -6.45
CA ARG A 221 -12.41 19.52 -6.34
C ARG A 221 -13.17 19.64 -5.03
N ARG A 222 -13.46 18.51 -4.37
CA ARG A 222 -14.21 18.44 -3.11
C ARG A 222 -13.53 17.45 -2.16
N THR A 223 -13.58 17.74 -0.87
CA THR A 223 -13.03 16.89 0.19
C THR A 223 -13.68 15.50 0.25
N THR A 224 -14.95 15.38 -0.15
CA THR A 224 -15.72 14.13 -0.19
C THR A 224 -15.33 13.18 -1.34
N GLN A 225 -14.52 13.63 -2.31
CA GLN A 225 -14.05 12.77 -3.41
C GLN A 225 -12.89 11.88 -2.95
N PRO A 226 -12.76 10.64 -3.46
CA PRO A 226 -11.63 9.75 -3.15
C PRO A 226 -10.30 10.31 -3.66
N THR A 227 -9.17 9.82 -3.13
CA THR A 227 -7.84 10.30 -3.56
C THR A 227 -7.66 9.85 -4.99
N PRO A 228 -7.41 10.76 -5.94
CA PRO A 228 -7.12 10.34 -7.29
C PRO A 228 -5.91 9.42 -7.26
N ARG A 229 -6.03 8.26 -7.87
CA ARG A 229 -4.97 7.26 -7.97
C ARG A 229 -4.39 7.28 -9.36
N SER A 230 -3.09 7.02 -9.45
CA SER A 230 -2.36 7.00 -10.70
C SER A 230 -1.36 5.85 -10.67
N LEU A 231 -0.91 5.43 -11.85
CA LEU A 231 0.19 4.50 -11.97
C LEU A 231 1.44 5.21 -11.46
N LEU A 232 2.05 4.67 -10.42
CA LEU A 232 3.28 5.12 -9.78
C LEU A 232 4.48 4.27 -10.22
N SER A 233 4.25 3.01 -10.60
CA SER A 233 5.21 2.05 -11.16
C SER A 233 5.90 2.66 -12.38
N PRO A 234 7.23 2.89 -12.36
CA PRO A 234 7.93 3.45 -13.51
C PRO A 234 7.73 2.61 -14.80
N PRO A 235 7.82 1.26 -14.78
CA PRO A 235 7.54 0.44 -15.96
C PRO A 235 6.11 0.60 -16.51
N SER A 236 5.08 0.61 -15.65
CA SER A 236 3.70 0.77 -16.11
C SER A 236 3.45 2.17 -16.69
N ARG A 237 4.03 3.21 -16.09
CA ARG A 237 3.96 4.58 -16.61
C ARG A 237 4.63 4.69 -17.97
N GLU A 238 5.83 4.13 -18.12
CA GLU A 238 6.56 4.09 -19.39
C GLU A 238 5.73 3.39 -20.47
N MET A 239 5.22 2.19 -20.20
CA MET A 239 4.37 1.46 -21.15
C MET A 239 3.12 2.27 -21.55
N LEU A 240 2.45 2.93 -20.61
CA LEU A 240 1.29 3.76 -20.96
C LEU A 240 1.68 4.98 -21.79
N CYS A 241 2.76 5.68 -21.43
CA CYS A 241 3.29 6.79 -22.21
C CYS A 241 3.62 6.38 -23.65
N GLU A 242 4.33 5.26 -23.83
CA GLU A 242 4.65 4.72 -25.16
C GLU A 242 3.40 4.35 -25.94
N THR A 243 2.42 3.68 -25.31
CA THR A 243 1.13 3.35 -25.94
C THR A 243 0.42 4.61 -26.44
N LEU A 244 0.37 5.68 -25.63
CA LEU A 244 -0.24 6.95 -26.04
C LEU A 244 0.51 7.60 -27.21
N LEU A 245 1.84 7.51 -27.21
CA LEU A 245 2.68 8.03 -28.30
C LEU A 245 2.42 7.28 -29.61
N ASP A 246 2.33 5.94 -29.57
CA ASP A 246 2.07 5.13 -30.76
C ASP A 246 0.69 5.42 -31.35
N ILE A 247 -0.36 5.48 -30.52
CA ILE A 247 -1.71 5.88 -30.94
C ILE A 247 -1.70 7.29 -31.57
N ALA A 248 -0.98 8.23 -30.97
CA ALA A 248 -0.84 9.60 -31.49
C ALA A 248 -0.01 9.68 -32.79
N LYS A 249 0.92 8.74 -33.01
CA LYS A 249 1.75 8.71 -34.21
C LYS A 249 0.91 8.39 -35.43
N GLY A 250 0.03 7.39 -35.31
CA GLY A 250 -0.84 6.90 -36.40
C GLY A 250 -2.02 7.80 -36.76
N ASN A 251 -2.36 8.82 -35.96
CA ASN A 251 -3.56 9.64 -36.19
C ASN A 251 -3.37 11.13 -35.82
N GLN A 252 -3.65 12.02 -36.77
CA GLN A 252 -3.49 13.47 -36.57
C GLN A 252 -4.39 14.03 -35.45
N GLN A 253 -5.63 13.55 -35.32
CA GLN A 253 -6.55 13.98 -34.28
C GLN A 253 -6.02 13.57 -32.89
N HIS A 254 -5.59 12.33 -32.73
CA HIS A 254 -5.01 11.85 -31.46
C HIS A 254 -3.70 12.57 -31.11
N ARG A 255 -2.89 12.94 -32.12
CA ARG A 255 -1.70 13.78 -31.94
C ARG A 255 -2.03 15.16 -31.39
N THR A 256 -3.00 15.84 -32.00
CA THR A 256 -3.48 17.14 -31.53
C THR A 256 -4.08 17.03 -30.13
N ASP A 257 -4.82 15.96 -29.84
CA ASP A 257 -5.38 15.71 -28.52
C ASP A 257 -4.29 15.49 -27.47
N LEU A 258 -3.24 14.71 -27.76
CA LEU A 258 -2.11 14.50 -26.86
C LEU A 258 -1.39 15.81 -26.54
N LEU A 259 -1.05 16.60 -27.57
CA LEU A 259 -0.44 17.93 -27.40
C LEU A 259 -1.33 18.85 -26.56
N ARG A 260 -2.65 18.81 -26.77
CA ARG A 260 -3.61 19.57 -25.96
C ARG A 260 -3.61 19.13 -24.49
N GLN A 261 -3.50 17.83 -24.19
CA GLN A 261 -3.44 17.37 -22.80
C GLN A 261 -2.10 17.71 -22.14
N LEU A 262 -0.99 17.58 -22.85
CA LEU A 262 0.33 18.00 -22.36
C LEU A 262 0.34 19.50 -22.03
N GLY A 263 -0.25 20.35 -22.88
CA GLY A 263 -0.39 21.79 -22.62
C GLY A 263 -1.27 22.14 -21.40
N LYS A 264 -2.10 21.21 -20.91
CA LYS A 264 -2.90 21.39 -19.68
C LYS A 264 -2.19 20.88 -18.41
N LEU A 265 -1.14 20.06 -18.55
CA LEU A 265 -0.41 19.51 -17.42
C LEU A 265 0.32 20.61 -16.64
N VAL A 266 0.89 21.57 -17.38
CA VAL A 266 1.62 22.71 -16.84
C VAL A 266 0.79 23.95 -17.12
N ILE A 267 0.04 24.40 -16.12
CA ILE A 267 -0.72 25.65 -16.22
C ILE A 267 0.28 26.80 -16.29
N PHE A 268 0.38 27.42 -17.45
CA PHE A 268 1.18 28.63 -17.66
C PHE A 268 0.32 29.86 -17.37
N ASP A 269 0.56 30.53 -16.24
CA ASP A 269 -0.17 31.75 -15.89
C ASP A 269 0.43 32.95 -16.64
N THR A 270 -0.33 33.46 -17.62
CA THR A 270 0.09 34.59 -18.47
C THR A 270 -0.24 35.95 -17.86
N ARG A 271 -0.85 36.01 -16.67
CA ARG A 271 -1.23 37.27 -16.04
C ARG A 271 0.02 38.05 -15.61
N PRO A 272 0.09 39.37 -15.87
CA PRO A 272 1.20 40.19 -15.42
C PRO A 272 1.38 40.12 -13.90
N GLY A 273 2.58 39.74 -13.44
CA GLY A 273 2.91 39.62 -12.02
C GLY A 273 2.53 38.29 -11.36
N ALA A 274 1.94 37.34 -12.08
CA ALA A 274 1.78 35.97 -11.60
C ALA A 274 3.07 35.16 -11.84
N GLU A 275 3.36 34.23 -10.94
CA GLU A 275 4.39 33.22 -11.20
C GLU A 275 3.90 32.32 -12.35
N PRO A 276 4.67 32.18 -13.43
CA PRO A 276 4.21 31.51 -14.65
C PRO A 276 3.91 30.03 -14.45
N TYR A 277 4.43 29.39 -13.40
CA TYR A 277 4.18 27.98 -13.10
C TYR A 277 3.57 27.83 -11.72
N GLN A 278 2.57 26.95 -11.60
CA GLN A 278 1.92 26.67 -10.31
C GLN A 278 2.86 25.97 -9.30
N TYR A 279 3.90 25.30 -9.79
CA TYR A 279 4.86 24.57 -8.95
C TYR A 279 6.27 24.74 -9.54
N GLU A 280 7.19 25.31 -8.78
CA GLU A 280 8.62 25.20 -9.07
C GLU A 280 9.15 23.93 -8.38
N LEU A 281 9.42 22.89 -9.17
CA LEU A 281 10.15 21.74 -8.66
C LEU A 281 11.64 22.06 -8.69
N PRO A 282 12.37 21.89 -7.58
CA PRO A 282 13.82 22.05 -7.59
C PRO A 282 14.45 21.07 -8.57
N MET A 283 15.56 21.46 -9.21
CA MET A 283 16.29 20.62 -10.18
C MET A 283 16.63 19.22 -9.65
N ASN A 284 16.78 19.08 -8.33
CA ASN A 284 17.11 17.83 -7.65
C ASN A 284 15.90 17.22 -6.91
N PHE A 285 14.67 17.45 -7.41
CA PHE A 285 13.48 16.86 -6.81
C PHE A 285 13.53 15.33 -6.93
N ASP A 286 13.60 14.66 -5.80
CA ASP A 286 13.49 13.21 -5.69
C ASP A 286 12.14 12.86 -5.06
N ARG A 287 11.29 12.16 -5.82
CA ARG A 287 9.97 11.73 -5.38
C ARG A 287 10.05 10.87 -4.12
N ASP A 288 11.04 10.00 -4.04
CA ASP A 288 11.17 9.04 -2.93
C ASP A 288 11.65 9.74 -1.66
N GLN A 289 12.27 10.92 -1.79
CA GLN A 289 12.63 11.81 -0.66
C GLN A 289 11.53 12.81 -0.30
N ALA A 290 10.54 13.01 -1.17
CA ALA A 290 9.42 13.94 -0.97
C ALA A 290 8.18 13.26 -0.37
N VAL A 291 8.02 11.95 -0.57
CA VAL A 291 6.88 11.15 -0.10
C VAL A 291 7.20 10.50 1.26
N ARG A 292 6.18 10.25 2.08
CA ARG A 292 6.33 9.52 3.35
C ARG A 292 6.87 8.10 3.15
N ALA A 293 7.55 7.62 4.17
CA ALA A 293 8.19 6.31 4.17
C ALA A 293 7.18 5.16 4.00
N GLU A 294 7.68 4.00 3.56
CA GLU A 294 6.87 2.80 3.34
C GLU A 294 6.15 2.30 4.60
N CYS A 295 6.67 2.59 5.79
CA CYS A 295 6.01 2.27 7.06
C CYS A 295 4.68 3.03 7.26
N GLY A 296 4.37 4.00 6.38
CA GLY A 296 3.06 4.63 6.28
C GLY A 296 2.89 5.91 7.11
N TYR A 297 3.92 6.36 7.81
CA TYR A 297 3.88 7.54 8.68
C TYR A 297 4.71 8.70 8.12
N ALA A 298 4.18 9.91 8.25
CA ALA A 298 4.92 11.14 7.99
C ALA A 298 5.75 11.54 9.23
N GLY A 299 6.94 12.07 9.01
CA GLY A 299 7.73 12.71 10.06
C GLY A 299 7.20 14.10 10.42
N LEU A 300 7.89 14.78 11.34
CA LEU A 300 7.67 16.20 11.63
C LEU A 300 8.94 16.96 11.26
N ARG A 301 8.79 18.11 10.61
CA ARG A 301 9.93 18.96 10.25
C ARG A 301 10.61 19.44 11.53
N ASN A 302 11.94 19.32 11.61
CA ASN A 302 12.68 19.98 12.67
C ASN A 302 12.93 21.45 12.28
N LEU A 303 12.37 22.39 13.03
CA LEU A 303 12.47 23.82 12.73
C LEU A 303 13.78 24.44 13.22
N SER A 304 14.43 23.82 14.21
CA SER A 304 15.82 24.06 14.64
C SER A 304 16.12 23.12 15.82
N ASN A 305 15.83 23.57 17.05
CA ASN A 305 16.03 22.82 18.29
C ASN A 305 14.72 22.22 18.83
N THR A 306 13.77 21.92 17.93
CA THR A 306 12.40 21.48 18.24
C THR A 306 12.23 19.96 18.30
N CYS A 307 13.30 19.20 18.55
CA CYS A 307 13.23 17.73 18.58
C CYS A 307 12.38 17.18 19.74
N TYR A 308 12.38 17.86 20.90
CA TYR A 308 11.55 17.53 22.07
C TYR A 308 10.05 17.62 21.74
N LEU A 309 9.67 18.62 20.95
CA LEU A 309 8.30 18.81 20.47
C LEU A 309 7.93 17.68 19.52
N ASN A 310 8.78 17.43 18.52
CA ASN A 310 8.49 16.43 17.49
C ASN A 310 8.37 15.01 18.09
N SER A 311 9.23 14.67 19.06
CA SER A 311 9.16 13.36 19.73
C SER A 311 7.89 13.24 20.57
N LEU A 312 7.53 14.27 21.34
CA LEU A 312 6.32 14.27 22.15
C LEU A 312 5.04 14.20 21.29
N PHE A 313 4.92 15.04 20.26
CA PHE A 313 3.78 15.03 19.34
C PHE A 313 3.60 13.68 18.67
N THR A 314 4.70 13.03 18.27
CA THR A 314 4.65 11.68 17.67
C THR A 314 4.11 10.65 18.68
N GLN A 315 4.56 10.68 19.94
CA GLN A 315 4.07 9.76 20.97
C GLN A 315 2.58 9.96 21.26
N LEU A 316 2.14 11.22 21.39
CA LEU A 316 0.75 11.57 21.62
C LEU A 316 -0.15 11.17 20.44
N PHE A 317 0.30 11.42 19.21
CA PHE A 317 -0.41 11.05 17.99
C PHE A 317 -0.64 9.54 17.86
N MET A 318 0.34 8.74 18.30
CA MET A 318 0.25 7.27 18.24
C MET A 318 -0.72 6.69 19.28
N ASN A 319 -1.08 7.45 20.33
CA ASN A 319 -2.22 7.10 21.16
C ASN A 319 -3.53 7.38 20.41
N THR A 320 -4.07 6.35 19.75
CA THR A 320 -5.25 6.48 18.89
C THR A 320 -6.51 7.01 19.60
N ASN A 321 -6.65 6.75 20.91
CA ASN A 321 -7.77 7.27 21.70
C ASN A 321 -7.58 8.77 22.00
N PHE A 322 -6.37 9.17 22.38
CA PHE A 322 -6.03 10.59 22.61
C PHE A 322 -6.13 11.38 21.31
N ARG A 323 -5.56 10.87 20.21
CA ARG A 323 -5.67 11.47 18.87
C ARG A 323 -7.12 11.70 18.47
N ARG A 324 -7.98 10.68 18.61
CA ARG A 324 -9.41 10.79 18.32
C ARG A 324 -10.06 11.88 19.18
N PHE A 325 -9.78 11.87 20.48
CA PHE A 325 -10.31 12.89 21.39
C PHE A 325 -9.93 14.31 20.99
N MET A 326 -8.65 14.55 20.67
CA MET A 326 -8.16 15.86 20.24
C MET A 326 -8.80 16.29 18.91
N MET A 327 -8.92 15.37 17.95
CA MET A 327 -9.55 15.62 16.65
C MET A 327 -11.06 15.90 16.74
N GLU A 328 -11.76 15.31 17.72
CA GLU A 328 -13.20 15.48 17.95
C GLU A 328 -13.51 16.63 18.93
N ALA A 329 -12.50 17.29 19.49
CA ALA A 329 -12.70 18.39 20.41
C ALA A 329 -13.36 19.59 19.67
N PRO A 330 -14.43 20.18 20.22
CA PRO A 330 -15.11 21.28 19.54
C PRO A 330 -14.25 22.55 19.54
N THR A 331 -14.00 23.07 18.34
CA THR A 331 -13.34 24.34 18.05
C THR A 331 -14.36 25.28 17.41
N ALA A 332 -14.87 26.24 18.19
CA ALA A 332 -16.02 27.07 17.78
C ALA A 332 -15.92 28.53 18.27
N GLY A 333 -14.77 28.97 18.81
CA GLY A 333 -14.63 30.30 19.40
C GLY A 333 -13.21 30.86 19.35
N SER A 334 -13.08 32.14 19.72
CA SER A 334 -11.80 32.82 19.94
C SER A 334 -11.00 32.15 21.06
N ASN A 335 -9.66 32.15 20.98
CA ASN A 335 -8.74 31.56 21.95
C ASN A 335 -8.64 30.02 21.92
N GLN A 336 -8.92 29.38 20.78
CA GLN A 336 -8.74 27.93 20.57
C GLN A 336 -7.71 27.60 19.47
N GLU A 337 -6.86 28.56 19.10
CA GLU A 337 -5.99 28.48 17.92
C GLU A 337 -4.96 27.34 18.05
N LEU A 338 -4.43 27.10 19.25
CA LEU A 338 -3.52 25.98 19.49
C LEU A 338 -4.23 24.64 19.31
N LEU A 339 -5.47 24.50 19.82
CA LEU A 339 -6.27 23.29 19.66
C LEU A 339 -6.61 23.05 18.18
N GLU A 340 -7.04 24.09 17.46
CA GLU A 340 -7.30 24.03 16.01
C GLU A 340 -6.08 23.59 15.21
N GLU A 341 -4.92 24.19 15.48
CA GLU A 341 -3.67 23.83 14.79
C GLU A 341 -3.17 22.45 15.19
N THR A 342 -3.53 21.96 16.39
CA THR A 342 -3.30 20.56 16.79
C THR A 342 -4.11 19.60 15.95
N GLN A 343 -5.38 19.93 15.70
CA GLN A 343 -6.24 19.14 14.83
C GLN A 343 -5.70 19.12 13.39
N ILE A 344 -5.27 20.26 12.87
CA ILE A 344 -4.66 20.38 11.54
C ILE A 344 -3.37 19.56 11.46
N THR A 345 -2.49 19.68 12.45
CA THR A 345 -1.22 18.94 12.51
C THR A 345 -1.48 17.43 12.56
N PHE A 346 -2.39 16.96 13.42
CA PHE A 346 -2.74 15.54 13.51
C PHE A 346 -3.42 15.03 12.23
N ALA A 347 -4.29 15.83 11.60
CA ALA A 347 -4.88 15.48 10.31
C ALA A 347 -3.81 15.33 9.22
N HIS A 348 -2.84 16.23 9.16
CA HIS A 348 -1.70 16.10 8.25
C HIS A 348 -0.84 14.89 8.55
N MET A 349 -0.52 14.62 9.83
CA MET A 349 0.23 13.42 10.21
C MET A 349 -0.47 12.12 9.79
N GLN A 350 -1.80 12.11 9.79
CA GLN A 350 -2.60 10.95 9.38
C GLN A 350 -2.71 10.80 7.85
N GLU A 351 -2.99 11.90 7.13
CA GLU A 351 -3.44 11.82 5.74
C GLU A 351 -2.40 12.27 4.70
N THR A 352 -1.37 13.03 5.09
CA THR A 352 -0.41 13.56 4.12
C THR A 352 0.34 12.43 3.42
N SER A 353 0.62 12.62 2.13
CA SER A 353 1.58 11.79 1.40
C SER A 353 3.00 12.34 1.49
N GLN A 354 3.20 13.55 2.02
CA GLN A 354 4.51 14.17 2.13
C GLN A 354 5.38 13.49 3.19
N ARG A 355 6.70 13.57 3.02
CA ARG A 355 7.67 12.98 3.94
C ARG A 355 7.50 13.43 5.38
N TYR A 356 7.14 14.69 5.58
CA TYR A 356 6.93 15.26 6.90
C TYR A 356 5.82 16.30 6.88
N VAL A 357 5.30 16.61 8.07
CA VAL A 357 4.42 17.75 8.33
C VAL A 357 5.26 18.94 8.79
N ASP A 358 5.02 20.11 8.24
CA ASP A 358 5.61 21.35 8.73
C ASP A 358 4.87 21.82 9.99
N THR A 359 5.60 21.96 11.11
CA THR A 359 5.05 22.33 12.41
C THR A 359 5.15 23.83 12.70
N SER A 360 5.62 24.67 11.76
CA SER A 360 5.85 26.11 11.99
C SER A 360 4.62 26.82 12.52
N GLN A 361 3.47 26.56 11.91
CA GLN A 361 2.20 27.15 12.30
C GLN A 361 1.79 26.69 13.70
N MET A 362 1.84 25.38 13.98
CA MET A 362 1.60 24.81 15.31
C MET A 362 2.45 25.50 16.38
N VAL A 363 3.77 25.59 16.17
CA VAL A 363 4.69 26.17 17.15
C VAL A 363 4.38 27.64 17.43
N SER A 364 3.93 28.39 16.42
CA SER A 364 3.58 29.80 16.57
C SER A 364 2.41 30.08 17.52
N TRP A 365 1.64 29.05 17.90
CA TRP A 365 0.53 29.16 18.85
C TRP A 365 0.85 28.64 20.26
N ILE A 366 2.05 28.09 20.46
CA ILE A 366 2.47 27.62 21.78
C ILE A 366 3.12 28.76 22.54
N LYS A 367 2.49 29.15 23.65
CA LYS A 367 2.98 30.18 24.55
C LYS A 367 3.61 29.60 25.80
N THR A 368 4.77 30.12 26.20
CA THR A 368 5.44 29.87 27.49
C THR A 368 4.61 30.40 28.65
N TYR A 369 4.94 30.06 29.90
CA TYR A 369 4.23 30.56 31.09
C TYR A 369 4.22 32.09 31.21
N ASP A 370 5.21 32.78 30.63
CA ASP A 370 5.32 34.24 30.57
C ASP A 370 4.47 34.88 29.44
N ASP A 371 3.60 34.10 28.80
CA ASP A 371 2.75 34.49 27.66
C ASP A 371 3.53 34.94 26.41
N THR A 372 4.80 34.55 26.31
CA THR A 372 5.64 34.74 25.11
C THR A 372 5.63 33.50 24.22
N MET A 373 5.88 33.66 22.92
CA MET A 373 5.97 32.51 22.01
C MET A 373 7.21 31.68 22.31
N ILE A 374 7.12 30.36 22.11
CA ILE A 374 8.29 29.49 22.21
C ILE A 374 9.35 29.89 21.19
N ASP A 375 10.60 30.01 21.66
CA ASP A 375 11.76 30.19 20.80
C ASP A 375 12.27 28.84 20.28
N ILE A 376 12.13 28.60 18.97
CA ILE A 376 12.55 27.36 18.31
C ILE A 376 14.06 27.13 18.31
N HIS A 377 14.85 28.16 18.62
CA HIS A 377 16.30 28.06 18.71
C HIS A 377 16.77 27.62 20.11
N ASN A 378 15.88 27.61 21.10
CA ASN A 378 16.20 27.14 22.45
C ASN A 378 15.68 25.71 22.64
N GLN A 379 16.54 24.86 23.23
CA GLN A 379 16.10 23.54 23.68
C GLN A 379 15.29 23.68 24.97
N MET A 380 14.27 22.84 25.13
CA MET A 380 13.45 22.75 26.32
C MET A 380 13.46 21.30 26.81
N ASP A 381 13.39 21.11 28.13
CA ASP A 381 13.16 19.78 28.69
C ASP A 381 11.79 19.25 28.23
N VAL A 382 11.72 17.98 27.86
CA VAL A 382 10.48 17.41 27.29
C VAL A 382 9.38 17.29 28.33
N ASP A 383 9.70 17.10 29.62
CA ASP A 383 8.74 17.06 30.72
C ASP A 383 8.20 18.48 31.00
N GLU A 384 9.08 19.49 31.00
CA GLU A 384 8.67 20.89 31.09
C GLU A 384 7.73 21.27 29.94
N PHE A 385 8.12 20.93 28.71
CA PHE A 385 7.30 21.18 27.52
C PHE A 385 5.97 20.42 27.55
N TYR A 386 5.97 19.17 28.02
CA TYR A 386 4.75 18.37 28.18
C TYR A 386 3.75 19.07 29.10
N ASN A 387 4.18 19.48 30.29
CA ASN A 387 3.30 20.15 31.25
C ASN A 387 2.79 21.49 30.69
N LEU A 388 3.67 22.29 30.08
CA LEU A 388 3.28 23.54 29.43
C LEU A 388 2.21 23.30 28.36
N LEU A 389 2.45 22.36 27.44
CA LEU A 389 1.55 22.08 26.32
C LEU A 389 0.20 21.56 26.80
N PHE A 390 0.19 20.68 27.80
CA PHE A 390 -1.04 20.14 28.38
C PHE A 390 -1.85 21.23 29.09
N ASP A 391 -1.22 22.12 29.85
CA ASP A 391 -1.89 23.26 30.46
C ASP A 391 -2.52 24.19 29.40
N ARG A 392 -1.78 24.46 28.31
CA ARG A 392 -2.29 25.27 27.20
C ARG A 392 -3.48 24.61 26.51
N TRP A 393 -3.40 23.33 26.15
CA TRP A 393 -4.53 22.61 25.56
C TRP A 393 -5.73 22.56 26.49
N GLU A 394 -5.52 22.27 27.77
CA GLU A 394 -6.61 22.18 28.73
C GLU A 394 -7.36 23.51 28.87
N SER A 395 -6.63 24.63 28.87
CA SER A 395 -7.21 25.98 28.94
C SER A 395 -8.12 26.32 27.76
N GLN A 396 -7.92 25.66 26.61
CA GLN A 396 -8.70 25.86 25.38
C GLN A 396 -9.87 24.87 25.22
N MET A 397 -10.07 23.95 26.17
CA MET A 397 -11.17 23.00 26.12
C MET A 397 -12.50 23.67 26.52
N ALA A 398 -13.53 23.47 25.69
CA ALA A 398 -14.81 24.19 25.79
C ALA A 398 -15.63 23.95 27.08
N SER A 399 -15.37 22.89 27.85
CA SER A 399 -16.15 22.57 29.05
C SER A 399 -15.33 21.88 30.13
N ALA A 400 -15.78 21.99 31.39
CA ALA A 400 -15.20 21.26 32.51
C ALA A 400 -15.21 19.73 32.29
N GLY A 401 -16.28 19.19 31.68
CA GLY A 401 -16.34 17.76 31.34
C GLY A 401 -15.25 17.33 30.36
N LYS A 402 -14.98 18.14 29.34
CA LYS A 402 -13.88 17.87 28.38
C LYS A 402 -12.51 18.03 29.02
N ARG A 403 -12.30 19.01 29.90
CA ARG A 403 -11.07 19.16 30.68
C ARG A 403 -10.80 17.94 31.57
N ASN A 404 -11.82 17.44 32.27
CA ASN A 404 -11.70 16.23 33.08
C ASN A 404 -11.39 14.99 32.22
N ALA A 405 -12.06 14.85 31.06
CA ALA A 405 -11.77 13.77 30.13
C ALA A 405 -10.35 13.84 29.54
N PHE A 406 -9.86 15.05 29.24
CA PHE A 406 -8.49 15.28 28.78
C PHE A 406 -7.46 14.88 29.84
N ARG A 407 -7.63 15.33 31.09
CA ARG A 407 -6.77 14.95 32.23
C ARG A 407 -6.74 13.44 32.46
N ALA A 408 -7.85 12.74 32.27
CA ALA A 408 -7.95 11.31 32.50
C ALA A 408 -7.12 10.44 31.54
N PHE A 409 -6.59 10.98 30.43
CA PHE A 409 -5.75 10.20 29.51
C PHE A 409 -4.39 9.82 30.11
N TYR A 410 -3.80 10.72 30.89
CA TYR A 410 -2.44 10.58 31.43
C TYR A 410 -2.35 10.93 32.92
N GLY A 411 -3.42 11.47 33.49
CA GLY A 411 -3.53 11.78 34.91
C GLY A 411 -3.92 10.58 35.75
N GLY A 412 -3.33 10.47 36.93
CA GLY A 412 -3.69 9.52 37.97
C GLY A 412 -3.65 10.15 39.36
N GLN A 413 -3.81 9.33 40.39
CA GLN A 413 -3.69 9.74 41.79
C GLN A 413 -2.69 8.86 42.54
N LEU A 414 -1.81 9.49 43.30
CA LEU A 414 -0.93 8.86 44.28
C LEU A 414 -1.55 9.05 45.67
N VAL A 415 -1.35 8.05 46.53
CA VAL A 415 -1.60 8.17 47.97
C VAL A 415 -0.26 8.35 48.66
N GLN A 416 0.01 9.55 49.18
CA GLN A 416 1.11 9.77 50.10
C GLN A 416 0.68 9.34 51.50
N GLN A 417 1.39 8.36 52.06
CA GLN A 417 1.16 7.88 53.42
C GLN A 417 2.31 8.29 54.33
N VAL A 418 1.99 8.90 55.47
CA VAL A 418 2.93 9.20 56.55
C VAL A 418 2.53 8.33 57.74
N ARG A 419 3.36 7.35 58.09
CA ARG A 419 3.14 6.50 59.26
C ARG A 419 4.13 6.85 60.36
N SER A 420 3.63 7.12 61.57
CA SER A 420 4.48 7.31 62.75
C SER A 420 5.12 5.98 63.17
N LYS A 421 6.40 6.01 63.59
CA LYS A 421 7.07 4.88 64.25
C LYS A 421 6.71 4.78 65.74
N GLU A 422 6.16 5.84 66.33
CA GLU A 422 5.93 5.97 67.78
C GLU A 422 4.47 5.70 68.18
N CYS A 423 3.54 5.70 67.23
CA CYS A 423 2.12 5.40 67.46
C CYS A 423 1.45 4.82 66.19
N ASP A 424 0.24 4.27 66.34
CA ASP A 424 -0.52 3.67 65.23
C ASP A 424 -1.17 4.70 64.28
N HIS A 425 -0.74 5.96 64.34
CA HIS A 425 -1.27 7.01 63.47
C HIS A 425 -0.72 6.90 62.04
N ILE A 426 -1.63 6.91 61.07
CA ILE A 426 -1.36 6.96 59.64
C ILE A 426 -2.11 8.17 59.08
N SER A 427 -1.37 9.04 58.39
CA SER A 427 -1.94 10.15 57.63
C SER A 427 -1.84 9.83 56.14
N GLU A 428 -2.94 10.03 55.40
CA GLU A 428 -3.00 9.79 53.97
C GLU A 428 -3.40 11.06 53.24
N ARG A 429 -2.76 11.32 52.10
CA ARG A 429 -3.09 12.45 51.23
C ARG A 429 -3.09 11.99 49.77
N LEU A 430 -4.16 12.33 49.05
CA LEU A 430 -4.23 12.10 47.62
C LEU A 430 -3.54 13.25 46.88
N GLU A 431 -2.65 12.90 45.95
CA GLU A 431 -1.97 13.84 45.07
C GLU A 431 -2.15 13.43 43.61
N PRO A 432 -2.58 14.34 42.72
CA PRO A 432 -2.65 14.04 41.29
C PRO A 432 -1.24 13.92 40.71
N PHE A 433 -1.05 13.05 39.71
CA PHE A 433 0.19 12.95 38.95
C PHE A 433 -0.11 12.81 37.46
N SER A 434 0.81 13.27 36.61
CA SER A 434 0.77 13.06 35.15
C SER A 434 1.92 12.17 34.66
N ALA A 435 2.98 12.05 35.46
CA ALA A 435 4.13 11.20 35.21
C ALA A 435 4.70 10.70 36.55
N ILE A 436 5.36 9.53 36.53
CA ILE A 436 6.07 8.98 37.69
C ILE A 436 7.57 9.20 37.47
N GLN A 437 8.18 10.04 38.31
CA GLN A 437 9.61 10.28 38.28
C GLN A 437 10.34 9.07 38.89
N CYS A 438 11.14 8.38 38.08
CA CYS A 438 11.86 7.18 38.48
C CYS A 438 13.36 7.47 38.57
N ASP A 439 13.97 7.18 39.73
CA ASP A 439 15.41 7.34 39.90
C ASP A 439 16.19 6.30 39.09
N ILE A 440 17.13 6.77 38.27
CA ILE A 440 17.96 5.92 37.42
C ILE A 440 19.28 5.54 38.12
N LYS A 441 19.83 6.45 38.91
CA LYS A 441 21.16 6.28 39.51
C LYS A 441 21.16 5.12 40.51
N GLY A 442 21.94 4.08 40.21
CA GLY A 442 22.07 2.90 41.08
C GLY A 442 20.93 1.88 40.94
N LYS A 443 20.04 2.05 39.96
CA LYS A 443 18.99 1.09 39.62
C LYS A 443 19.31 0.43 38.28
N THR A 444 19.08 -0.87 38.15
CA THR A 444 19.37 -1.63 36.91
C THR A 444 18.12 -1.81 36.05
N THR A 445 16.93 -1.81 36.65
CA THR A 445 15.66 -1.97 35.95
C THR A 445 14.64 -0.92 36.40
N LEU A 446 13.66 -0.63 35.54
CA LEU A 446 12.51 0.23 35.89
C LEU A 446 11.77 -0.28 37.13
N LEU A 447 11.69 -1.61 37.28
CA LEU A 447 11.04 -2.21 38.45
C LEU A 447 11.78 -1.86 39.74
N ASP A 448 13.11 -1.78 39.72
CA ASP A 448 13.88 -1.40 40.91
C ASP A 448 13.68 0.07 41.27
N SER A 449 13.58 0.95 40.26
CA SER A 449 13.23 2.37 40.47
C SER A 449 11.82 2.53 41.03
N LEU A 450 10.84 1.78 40.49
CA LEU A 450 9.46 1.82 40.98
C LEU A 450 9.31 1.23 42.38
N ARG A 451 10.08 0.20 42.73
CA ARG A 451 10.14 -0.33 44.10
C ARG A 451 10.67 0.71 45.06
N ASP A 452 11.78 1.36 44.70
CA ASP A 452 12.38 2.41 45.52
C ASP A 452 11.41 3.58 45.74
N TYR A 453 10.69 3.97 44.68
CA TYR A 453 9.68 5.02 44.72
C TYR A 453 8.56 4.74 45.75
N VAL A 454 8.22 3.46 45.96
CA VAL A 454 7.16 3.02 46.88
C VAL A 454 7.70 2.66 48.27
N ASP A 455 8.93 2.15 48.36
CA ASP A 455 9.58 1.72 49.60
C ASP A 455 9.70 2.87 50.62
N GLY A 456 9.84 4.08 50.07
CA GLY A 456 9.70 5.36 50.74
C GLY A 456 10.78 5.65 51.78
N GLU A 457 10.79 6.88 52.30
CA GLU A 457 11.91 7.40 53.08
C GLU A 457 11.63 7.41 54.59
N ILE A 458 12.69 7.17 55.37
CA ILE A 458 12.69 7.37 56.81
C ILE A 458 13.04 8.83 57.08
N MET A 459 12.10 9.60 57.63
CA MET A 459 12.35 10.97 58.07
C MET A 459 12.84 10.96 59.53
N GLU A 460 14.12 11.32 59.74
CA GLU A 460 14.75 11.48 61.06
C GLU A 460 15.29 12.91 61.22
N GLY A 461 14.73 13.69 62.15
CA GLY A 461 15.10 15.11 62.38
C GLY A 461 14.72 15.66 63.75
N LYS A 462 15.37 16.77 64.18
CA LYS A 462 15.28 17.39 65.52
C LYS A 462 13.90 17.94 65.94
N THR A 463 12.94 17.98 65.03
CA THR A 463 11.52 18.20 65.34
C THR A 463 10.80 16.87 65.22
N SER A 464 10.88 16.12 66.31
CA SER A 464 10.19 14.88 66.68
C SER A 464 8.98 14.47 65.83
N ILE A 465 9.20 13.79 64.70
CA ILE A 465 8.35 12.69 64.22
C ILE A 465 9.27 11.71 63.50
N ASN A 466 9.53 10.54 64.10
CA ASN A 466 10.08 9.41 63.36
C ASN A 466 8.97 8.86 62.45
N ALA A 467 8.95 9.23 61.17
CA ALA A 467 7.92 8.79 60.22
C ALA A 467 8.51 8.02 59.04
N ARG A 468 7.74 7.07 58.50
CA ARG A 468 7.99 6.45 57.18
C ARG A 468 7.02 7.06 56.18
N LEU A 469 7.55 7.70 55.14
CA LEU A 469 6.77 8.05 53.95
C LEU A 469 6.64 6.79 53.11
N ALA A 470 5.47 6.48 52.57
CA ALA A 470 5.31 5.46 51.54
C ALA A 470 4.32 5.98 50.50
N THR A 471 4.67 5.86 49.21
CA THR A 471 3.80 6.29 48.11
C THR A 471 3.11 5.07 47.54
N ALA A 472 1.80 4.93 47.73
CA ALA A 472 1.02 3.86 47.12
C ALA A 472 0.30 4.39 45.87
N THR A 473 0.50 3.72 44.74
CA THR A 473 -0.13 4.09 43.46
C THR A 473 -1.45 3.34 43.29
N SER A 474 -2.55 4.06 43.09
CA SER A 474 -3.86 3.50 42.73
C SER A 474 -4.24 3.99 41.33
N MET A 475 -4.29 3.09 40.35
CA MET A 475 -4.91 3.39 39.05
C MET A 475 -6.42 3.20 39.18
N LEU A 476 -7.20 4.23 38.87
CA LEU A 476 -8.66 4.12 38.71
C LEU A 476 -9.01 3.59 37.32
#